data_AF-A0A2D6KGX9-F1
#
_entry.id   AF-A0A2D6KGX9-F1
#
_cell.length_a   1.000
_cell.length_b   1.000
_cell.length_c   1.000
_cell.angle_alpha   90.00
_cell.angle_beta   90.00
_cell.angle_gamma   90.00
#
_symmetry.space_group_name_H-M   'P 1'
#
loop_
_entity.id
_entity.type
_entity.pdbx_description
1 polymer ?
#
loop_
_entity_poly.entity_id
_entity_poly.type
_entity_poly.pdbx_seq_one_letter_code
_entity_poly.pdbx_strand_id
1 'polypeptide(L)'
;MSGLPVVATTTTTTSPPVTTTAVPATTTRAPTTTSTSTSSTTTTTTTTTTQAPPTTTTTLPEPSLPMEPGACIEVIVVTPRNGEIAPTTLFDYALDPLQTDIGMVAAPESCETAEGLVPEFLGDEVEIRVAAPGPWDGGPFAVYWLDDEGVEHHVQSFSRRTTYLTVYSGDVLVVRRHDRGLEVVEDCGDSSTRRPLVHERHQMAWWTVYVECLVYDTPGLAERTIRYVQAEMDLAADLLPHSSIGTLRHTPVWIDISFKDPENMAIYMEDVQDPGSLDLPYVNGVRVSVDAIEEELAYEESEGFAIHELAHAWHCLAYDPCWSGTRIMSAYAAAMSDDLYDSVPYLYGEDERAYAATDDAEYFAELSEAWFDSNDYFPFNRADVVTHDPVGANAIEDSWSRVP
;
A
#
# COMPACT_ATOMS: atom_id res chain seq x y z
N MET A 1 -20.49 4.84 58.20
CA MET A 1 -19.61 5.10 59.36
C MET A 1 -18.75 3.86 59.57
N SER A 2 -17.50 4.10 60.00
CA SER A 2 -16.46 3.12 60.34
C SER A 2 -15.59 2.68 59.17
N GLY A 3 -14.63 3.55 58.84
CA GLY A 3 -13.42 3.20 58.10
C GLY A 3 -12.33 2.65 59.03
N LEU A 4 -11.29 2.09 58.42
CA LEU A 4 -9.97 1.72 58.97
C LEU A 4 -9.07 1.33 57.77
N PRO A 5 -7.72 1.36 57.88
CA PRO A 5 -6.92 2.52 57.50
C PRO A 5 -5.90 2.26 56.36
N VAL A 6 -5.47 3.37 55.76
CA VAL A 6 -4.36 3.47 54.79
C VAL A 6 -3.02 3.34 55.52
N VAL A 7 -2.15 2.44 55.04
CA VAL A 7 -0.74 2.34 55.44
C VAL A 7 0.11 2.91 54.30
N ALA A 8 0.84 3.98 54.61
CA ALA A 8 1.79 4.61 53.70
C ALA A 8 3.14 3.88 53.76
N THR A 9 3.61 3.39 52.62
CA THR A 9 4.94 2.77 52.47
C THR A 9 5.87 3.80 51.83
N THR A 10 6.83 4.29 52.60
CA THR A 10 7.91 5.17 52.15
C THR A 10 9.04 4.34 51.56
N THR A 11 9.16 4.30 50.23
CA THR A 11 10.32 3.75 49.53
C THR A 11 11.39 4.83 49.34
N THR A 12 12.58 4.53 49.86
CA THR A 12 13.77 5.37 49.81
C THR A 12 14.56 5.02 48.54
N THR A 13 14.58 5.91 47.54
CA THR A 13 15.35 5.71 46.31
C THR A 13 16.83 6.02 46.60
N THR A 14 17.68 5.01 46.46
CA THR A 14 19.15 5.13 46.60
C THR A 14 19.74 5.00 45.20
N SER A 15 20.27 6.08 44.64
CA SER A 15 20.95 6.06 43.34
C SER A 15 22.36 5.44 43.43
N PRO A 16 22.78 4.61 42.46
CA PRO A 16 24.17 4.14 42.37
C PRO A 16 25.08 5.17 41.68
N PRO A 17 26.41 5.10 41.88
CA PRO A 17 27.34 6.15 41.49
C PRO A 17 27.74 6.10 40.01
N VAL A 18 27.88 7.29 39.42
CA VAL A 18 28.44 7.54 38.09
C VAL A 18 29.93 7.19 38.09
N THR A 19 30.34 6.24 37.26
CA THR A 19 31.75 5.91 37.02
C THR A 19 32.20 6.59 35.74
N THR A 20 33.04 7.61 35.89
CA THR A 20 33.71 8.33 34.81
C THR A 20 34.93 7.52 34.36
N THR A 21 34.96 7.13 33.08
CA THR A 21 36.17 6.53 32.49
C THR A 21 36.74 7.48 31.44
N ALA A 22 37.99 7.87 31.67
CA ALA A 22 38.75 8.85 30.90
C ALA A 22 39.24 8.29 29.55
N VAL A 23 39.15 9.11 28.51
CA VAL A 23 39.80 8.90 27.20
C VAL A 23 41.17 9.61 27.22
N PRO A 24 42.28 8.98 26.78
CA PRO A 24 43.55 9.69 26.67
C PRO A 24 43.65 10.42 25.32
N ALA A 25 43.97 11.71 25.41
CA ALA A 25 44.37 12.56 24.31
C ALA A 25 45.78 12.21 23.81
N THR A 26 46.00 12.27 22.50
CA THR A 26 47.35 12.33 21.93
C THR A 26 47.51 13.63 21.15
N THR A 27 48.57 14.35 21.49
CA THR A 27 48.83 15.75 21.12
C THR A 27 49.67 15.86 19.85
N THR A 28 49.32 16.89 19.10
CA THR A 28 49.95 17.59 17.98
C THR A 28 51.49 17.63 17.94
N ARG A 29 52.07 17.59 16.72
CA ARG A 29 53.35 18.28 16.46
C ARG A 29 53.54 18.69 14.98
N ALA A 30 53.43 19.99 14.72
CA ALA A 30 54.21 20.75 13.72
C ALA A 30 55.39 21.43 14.48
N PRO A 31 56.38 22.18 13.92
CA PRO A 31 56.29 23.03 12.71
C PRO A 31 57.59 23.30 11.87
N THR A 32 57.41 24.11 10.79
CA THR A 32 58.32 25.17 10.20
C THR A 32 59.64 24.76 9.49
N THR A 33 60.19 25.43 8.45
CA THR A 33 60.08 26.81 7.87
C THR A 33 60.73 26.89 6.46
N THR A 34 60.06 27.59 5.51
CA THR A 34 60.47 28.70 4.60
C THR A 34 61.64 28.68 3.57
N SER A 35 61.32 29.24 2.38
CA SER A 35 62.11 30.11 1.45
C SER A 35 62.68 29.40 0.18
N THR A 36 62.69 29.90 -1.08
CA THR A 36 62.27 31.14 -1.77
C THR A 36 62.23 30.91 -3.30
N SER A 37 61.34 31.63 -4.01
CA SER A 37 61.40 32.18 -5.40
C SER A 37 62.00 31.41 -6.58
N THR A 38 61.23 31.31 -7.68
CA THR A 38 61.60 31.92 -8.99
C THR A 38 60.39 32.07 -9.90
N SER A 39 60.30 33.20 -10.61
CA SER A 39 59.23 33.55 -11.55
C SER A 39 59.73 33.50 -13.00
N SER A 40 58.80 33.13 -13.89
CA SER A 40 58.70 33.43 -15.33
C SER A 40 59.72 32.83 -16.30
N THR A 41 59.22 32.09 -17.30
CA THR A 41 59.18 32.56 -18.71
C THR A 41 58.15 31.73 -19.50
N THR A 42 57.26 32.43 -20.18
CA THR A 42 56.13 31.94 -20.98
C THR A 42 56.61 31.35 -22.31
N THR A 43 56.14 30.16 -22.67
CA THR A 43 56.20 29.64 -24.04
C THR A 43 54.79 29.29 -24.50
N THR A 44 54.26 30.07 -25.44
CA THR A 44 52.93 29.87 -26.02
C THR A 44 52.99 28.72 -27.01
N THR A 45 52.30 27.61 -26.72
CA THR A 45 52.04 26.54 -27.71
C THR A 45 50.53 26.36 -27.82
N THR A 46 50.01 26.73 -28.98
CA THR A 46 48.61 26.60 -29.39
C THR A 46 48.23 25.13 -29.42
N THR A 47 47.29 24.71 -28.56
CA THR A 47 46.69 23.37 -28.63
C THR A 47 45.27 23.52 -29.15
N THR A 48 45.02 22.90 -30.31
CA THR A 48 43.72 22.87 -30.98
C THR A 48 42.78 21.94 -30.20
N THR A 49 41.74 22.48 -29.59
CA THR A 49 40.68 21.69 -28.92
C THR A 49 39.65 21.27 -29.97
N THR A 50 39.60 19.98 -30.30
CA THR A 50 38.46 19.39 -31.01
C THR A 50 37.32 19.23 -30.01
N GLN A 51 36.38 20.17 -30.01
CA GLN A 51 35.15 20.09 -29.24
C GLN A 51 34.20 19.13 -29.95
N ALA A 52 33.85 18.02 -29.30
CA ALA A 52 32.76 17.17 -29.76
C ALA A 52 31.44 17.97 -29.69
N PRO A 53 30.53 17.83 -30.68
CA PRO A 53 29.27 18.55 -30.66
C PRO A 53 28.43 18.13 -29.43
N PRO A 54 27.67 19.06 -28.83
CA PRO A 54 26.81 18.71 -27.71
C PRO A 54 25.78 17.67 -28.17
N THR A 55 25.80 16.51 -27.53
CA THR A 55 24.73 15.52 -27.66
C THR A 55 23.54 16.08 -26.90
N THR A 56 22.65 16.77 -27.62
CA THR A 56 21.31 17.06 -27.11
C THR A 56 20.55 15.74 -27.17
N THR A 57 20.63 14.95 -26.10
CA THR A 57 19.66 13.87 -25.88
C THR A 57 18.36 14.56 -25.51
N THR A 58 17.54 14.85 -26.52
CA THR A 58 16.10 15.03 -26.31
C THR A 58 15.57 13.64 -25.97
N THR A 59 15.61 13.28 -24.69
CA THR A 59 14.75 12.22 -24.17
C THR A 59 13.32 12.68 -24.46
N LEU A 60 12.64 11.99 -25.38
CA LEU A 60 11.19 12.05 -25.42
C LEU A 60 10.71 11.76 -23.99
N PRO A 61 9.80 12.55 -23.41
CA PRO A 61 9.21 12.17 -22.13
C PRO A 61 8.64 10.76 -22.29
N GLU A 62 8.97 9.88 -21.36
CA GLU A 62 8.28 8.59 -21.29
C GLU A 62 6.78 8.88 -21.23
N PRO A 63 5.95 8.10 -21.95
CA PRO A 63 4.51 8.31 -21.91
C PRO A 63 4.04 8.18 -20.46
N SER A 64 3.68 9.31 -19.85
CA SER A 64 3.13 9.34 -18.51
C SER A 64 1.68 8.91 -18.56
N LEU A 65 1.29 7.95 -17.72
CA LEU A 65 -0.11 7.58 -17.56
C LEU A 65 -0.96 8.84 -17.25
N PRO A 66 -2.13 9.03 -17.87
CA PRO A 66 -3.01 10.13 -17.50
C PRO A 66 -3.41 9.98 -16.03
N MET A 67 -3.53 11.10 -15.31
CA MET A 67 -3.90 11.11 -13.89
C MET A 67 -5.37 11.48 -13.66
N GLU A 68 -6.04 12.03 -14.67
CA GLU A 68 -7.42 12.48 -14.56
C GLU A 68 -8.38 11.30 -14.41
N PRO A 69 -9.31 11.33 -13.43
CA PRO A 69 -10.36 10.32 -13.29
C PRO A 69 -11.12 10.10 -14.59
N GLY A 70 -11.36 8.83 -14.95
CA GLY A 70 -12.09 8.44 -16.16
C GLY A 70 -11.31 8.57 -17.48
N ALA A 71 -10.08 9.10 -17.46
CA ALA A 71 -9.28 9.22 -18.68
C ALA A 71 -8.99 7.85 -19.31
N CYS A 72 -9.20 7.75 -20.62
CA CYS A 72 -8.78 6.57 -21.38
C CYS A 72 -7.26 6.49 -21.42
N ILE A 73 -6.73 5.29 -21.18
CA ILE A 73 -5.30 5.00 -21.21
C ILE A 73 -4.95 4.28 -22.51
N GLU A 74 -5.62 3.16 -22.79
CA GLU A 74 -5.46 2.41 -24.03
C GLU A 74 -6.69 1.56 -24.35
N VAL A 75 -6.78 1.13 -25.60
CA VAL A 75 -7.83 0.25 -26.10
C VAL A 75 -7.15 -1.02 -26.64
N ILE A 76 -7.71 -2.18 -26.33
CA ILE A 76 -7.20 -3.48 -26.77
C ILE A 76 -8.29 -4.24 -27.49
N VAL A 77 -7.99 -4.73 -28.69
CA VAL A 77 -8.84 -5.68 -29.42
C VAL A 77 -8.26 -7.08 -29.27
N VAL A 78 -9.02 -8.00 -28.71
CA VAL A 78 -8.62 -9.41 -28.58
C VAL A 78 -8.89 -10.07 -29.92
N THR A 79 -7.88 -10.61 -30.60
CA THR A 79 -8.10 -11.22 -31.94
C THR A 79 -7.32 -12.52 -32.14
N PRO A 80 -7.81 -13.43 -33.00
CA PRO A 80 -7.04 -14.58 -33.45
C PRO A 80 -5.84 -14.13 -34.28
N ARG A 81 -4.67 -14.69 -33.99
CA ARG A 81 -3.41 -14.22 -34.55
C ARG A 81 -3.05 -14.86 -35.89
N ASN A 82 -2.63 -14.02 -36.84
CA ASN A 82 -1.67 -14.36 -37.90
C ASN A 82 -0.68 -13.18 -38.10
N GLY A 83 0.48 -13.14 -37.40
CA GLY A 83 1.53 -12.11 -37.61
C GLY A 83 2.15 -11.51 -36.34
N GLU A 84 3.22 -10.70 -36.41
CA GLU A 84 3.90 -10.11 -35.23
C GLU A 84 3.04 -9.04 -34.49
N ILE A 85 3.16 -8.96 -33.15
CA ILE A 85 2.47 -7.97 -32.30
C ILE A 85 3.18 -6.63 -32.48
N ALA A 86 2.45 -5.54 -32.71
CA ALA A 86 3.02 -4.19 -32.75
C ALA A 86 3.43 -3.75 -31.33
N PRO A 87 4.59 -3.09 -31.15
CA PRO A 87 5.30 -3.05 -29.87
C PRO A 87 4.92 -1.89 -28.92
N THR A 88 3.68 -1.39 -28.93
CA THR A 88 3.34 -0.19 -28.14
C THR A 88 2.02 -0.33 -27.38
N THR A 89 2.00 -1.18 -26.35
CA THR A 89 1.00 -1.12 -25.26
C THR A 89 1.64 -0.44 -24.04
N LEU A 90 0.84 0.23 -23.20
CA LEU A 90 1.33 0.74 -21.91
C LEU A 90 1.26 -0.35 -20.84
N PHE A 91 0.22 -1.17 -20.89
CA PHE A 91 0.07 -2.36 -20.07
C PHE A 91 0.68 -3.58 -20.77
N ASP A 92 1.22 -4.52 -19.98
CA ASP A 92 1.65 -5.81 -20.51
C ASP A 92 0.48 -6.79 -20.53
N TYR A 93 0.18 -7.34 -21.70
CA TYR A 93 -0.91 -8.30 -21.89
C TYR A 93 -0.36 -9.70 -22.18
N ALA A 94 -0.75 -10.69 -21.38
CA ALA A 94 -0.52 -12.10 -21.67
C ALA A 94 -1.86 -12.82 -21.81
N LEU A 95 -2.01 -13.59 -22.89
CA LEU A 95 -3.27 -14.26 -23.23
C LEU A 95 -3.05 -15.78 -23.16
N ASP A 96 -3.89 -16.47 -22.39
CA ASP A 96 -3.94 -17.93 -22.35
C ASP A 96 -5.24 -18.41 -23.03
N PRO A 97 -5.19 -18.88 -24.29
CA PRO A 97 -6.38 -19.36 -24.98
C PRO A 97 -6.80 -20.71 -24.39
N LEU A 98 -8.07 -20.81 -23.96
CA LEU A 98 -8.60 -22.06 -23.43
C LEU A 98 -8.77 -23.14 -24.52
N GLN A 99 -8.74 -22.75 -25.80
CA GLN A 99 -8.63 -23.65 -26.96
C GLN A 99 -7.24 -23.55 -27.60
N THR A 100 -6.47 -24.63 -27.56
CA THR A 100 -5.01 -24.64 -27.83
C THR A 100 -4.57 -24.47 -29.29
N ASP A 101 -5.51 -24.48 -30.24
CA ASP A 101 -5.20 -24.61 -31.67
C ASP A 101 -5.12 -23.26 -32.40
N ILE A 102 -5.53 -22.17 -31.74
CA ILE A 102 -5.55 -20.80 -32.29
C ILE A 102 -4.83 -19.87 -31.31
N GLY A 103 -3.74 -19.24 -31.76
CA GLY A 103 -3.05 -18.23 -30.96
C GLY A 103 -3.86 -16.93 -30.88
N MET A 104 -3.86 -16.28 -29.72
CA MET A 104 -4.55 -15.01 -29.49
C MET A 104 -3.56 -13.84 -29.35
N VAL A 105 -4.01 -12.63 -29.68
CA VAL A 105 -3.26 -11.38 -29.45
C VAL A 105 -4.17 -10.28 -28.92
N ALA A 106 -3.60 -9.47 -28.01
CA ALA A 106 -4.08 -8.13 -27.69
C ALA A 106 -3.51 -7.15 -28.73
N ALA A 107 -4.36 -6.64 -29.61
CA ALA A 107 -3.98 -5.64 -30.60
C ALA A 107 -4.30 -4.23 -30.05
N PRO A 108 -3.29 -3.37 -29.80
CA PRO A 108 -3.53 -2.04 -29.29
C PRO A 108 -4.19 -1.14 -30.34
N GLU A 109 -5.13 -0.33 -29.87
CA GLU A 109 -5.84 0.72 -30.58
C GLU A 109 -5.76 2.03 -29.78
N SER A 110 -6.03 3.15 -30.43
CA SER A 110 -5.97 4.45 -29.76
C SER A 110 -7.30 4.79 -29.09
N CYS A 111 -7.24 5.60 -28.03
CA CYS A 111 -8.45 6.07 -27.36
C CYS A 111 -9.38 6.87 -28.30
N GLU A 112 -8.84 7.50 -29.36
CA GLU A 112 -9.66 8.19 -30.36
C GLU A 112 -10.37 7.24 -31.33
N THR A 113 -9.90 6.00 -31.49
CA THR A 113 -10.53 5.01 -32.38
C THR A 113 -11.61 4.20 -31.68
N ALA A 114 -11.69 4.22 -30.34
CA ALA A 114 -12.65 3.46 -29.52
C ALA A 114 -14.09 3.55 -30.05
N GLU A 115 -14.64 4.75 -30.25
CA GLU A 115 -16.03 4.97 -30.70
C GLU A 115 -16.34 4.37 -32.10
N GLY A 116 -15.31 4.07 -32.90
CA GLY A 116 -15.44 3.51 -34.24
C GLY A 116 -15.20 2.01 -34.33
N LEU A 117 -14.79 1.37 -33.22
CA LEU A 117 -14.56 -0.07 -33.18
C LEU A 117 -15.90 -0.80 -32.98
N VAL A 118 -16.04 -1.94 -33.66
CA VAL A 118 -17.22 -2.80 -33.51
C VAL A 118 -16.69 -4.17 -33.08
N PRO A 119 -17.05 -4.65 -31.87
CA PRO A 119 -16.70 -5.98 -31.42
C PRO A 119 -17.28 -7.03 -32.36
N GLU A 120 -16.53 -8.09 -32.61
CA GLU A 120 -17.00 -9.24 -33.39
C GLU A 120 -16.86 -10.49 -32.53
N PHE A 121 -17.96 -11.08 -32.04
CA PHE A 121 -17.83 -12.29 -31.24
C PHE A 121 -17.32 -13.46 -32.09
N LEU A 122 -16.09 -13.90 -31.83
CA LEU A 122 -15.42 -15.00 -32.56
C LEU A 122 -15.46 -16.34 -31.81
N GLY A 123 -16.02 -16.38 -30.59
CA GLY A 123 -16.43 -17.62 -29.93
C GLY A 123 -15.44 -18.27 -28.97
N ASP A 124 -14.17 -17.87 -29.00
CA ASP A 124 -13.14 -18.45 -28.15
C ASP A 124 -12.96 -17.65 -26.86
N GLU A 125 -13.09 -18.31 -25.71
CA GLU A 125 -12.80 -17.72 -24.39
C GLU A 125 -11.29 -17.65 -24.16
N VAL A 126 -10.83 -16.52 -23.63
CA VAL A 126 -9.43 -16.19 -23.43
C VAL A 126 -9.25 -15.59 -22.04
N GLU A 127 -8.32 -16.13 -21.26
CA GLU A 127 -7.86 -15.47 -20.05
C GLU A 127 -6.80 -14.43 -20.42
N ILE A 128 -6.98 -13.19 -19.98
CA ILE A 128 -6.03 -12.11 -20.20
C ILE A 128 -5.48 -11.66 -18.86
N ARG A 129 -4.16 -11.77 -18.72
CA ARG A 129 -3.38 -11.07 -17.71
C ARG A 129 -3.08 -9.65 -18.19
N VAL A 130 -3.45 -8.64 -17.41
CA VAL A 130 -3.21 -7.21 -17.64
C VAL A 130 -2.24 -6.70 -16.59
N ALA A 131 -1.03 -6.30 -16.95
CA ALA A 131 -0.03 -5.79 -16.01
C ALA A 131 0.17 -4.27 -16.14
N ALA A 132 0.10 -3.55 -15.01
CA ALA A 132 0.28 -2.10 -14.96
C ALA A 132 1.73 -1.70 -15.28
N PRO A 133 1.95 -0.59 -16.01
CA PRO A 133 3.29 -0.15 -16.35
C PRO A 133 4.13 0.25 -15.14
N GLY A 134 5.44 0.11 -15.29
CA GLY A 134 6.43 0.68 -14.38
C GLY A 134 6.76 2.14 -14.74
N PRO A 135 6.97 3.04 -13.77
CA PRO A 135 6.73 2.84 -12.33
C PRO A 135 5.23 2.83 -12.00
N TRP A 136 4.80 1.84 -11.23
CA TRP A 136 3.42 1.76 -10.73
C TRP A 136 3.14 2.92 -9.77
N ASP A 137 1.98 3.55 -9.93
CA ASP A 137 1.61 4.74 -9.17
C ASP A 137 0.49 4.52 -8.15
N GLY A 138 -0.04 3.31 -8.04
CA GLY A 138 -1.08 2.95 -7.07
C GLY A 138 -2.47 2.71 -7.67
N GLY A 139 -2.66 2.95 -8.98
CA GLY A 139 -4.00 2.86 -9.58
C GLY A 139 -5.01 3.85 -8.95
N PRO A 140 -6.33 3.58 -8.98
CA PRO A 140 -6.95 2.42 -9.62
C PRO A 140 -7.11 2.59 -11.12
N PHE A 141 -7.19 1.47 -11.79
CA PHE A 141 -7.55 1.32 -13.19
C PHE A 141 -8.90 0.63 -13.29
N ALA A 142 -9.58 0.81 -14.41
CA ALA A 142 -10.79 0.07 -14.72
C ALA A 142 -10.79 -0.37 -16.16
N VAL A 143 -11.31 -1.58 -16.37
CA VAL A 143 -11.48 -2.17 -17.69
C VAL A 143 -12.95 -2.17 -18.03
N TYR A 144 -13.24 -1.73 -19.24
CA TYR A 144 -14.57 -1.68 -19.81
C TYR A 144 -14.61 -2.51 -21.09
N TRP A 145 -15.70 -3.23 -21.30
CA TRP A 145 -16.01 -3.87 -22.58
C TRP A 145 -16.85 -2.91 -23.41
N LEU A 146 -16.43 -2.64 -24.64
CA LEU A 146 -17.21 -1.84 -25.58
C LEU A 146 -18.19 -2.77 -26.31
N ASP A 147 -19.47 -2.41 -26.38
CA ASP A 147 -20.46 -3.17 -27.15
C ASP A 147 -20.59 -2.70 -28.62
N ASP A 148 -21.49 -3.33 -29.39
CA ASP A 148 -21.73 -3.01 -30.80
C ASP A 148 -22.49 -1.68 -31.02
N GLU A 149 -23.01 -1.08 -29.95
CA GLU A 149 -23.64 0.24 -29.94
C GLU A 149 -22.63 1.35 -29.56
N GLY A 150 -21.39 0.98 -29.23
CA GLY A 150 -20.34 1.90 -28.79
C GLY A 150 -20.49 2.31 -27.31
N VAL A 151 -21.20 1.52 -26.51
CA VAL A 151 -21.39 1.74 -25.08
C VAL A 151 -20.36 0.92 -24.30
N GLU A 152 -19.69 1.57 -23.34
CA GLU A 152 -18.75 0.93 -22.43
C GLU A 152 -19.49 0.33 -21.23
N HIS A 153 -19.24 -0.95 -20.96
CA HIS A 153 -19.73 -1.68 -19.79
C HIS A 153 -18.56 -1.98 -18.87
N HIS A 154 -18.64 -1.53 -17.62
CA HIS A 154 -17.59 -1.81 -16.64
C HIS A 154 -17.46 -3.32 -16.42
N VAL A 155 -16.23 -3.82 -16.49
CA VAL A 155 -15.90 -5.23 -16.29
C VAL A 155 -15.29 -5.41 -14.91
N GLN A 156 -14.26 -4.63 -14.59
CA GLN A 156 -13.51 -4.77 -13.34
C GLN A 156 -12.68 -3.53 -13.04
N SER A 157 -12.53 -3.20 -11.77
CA SER A 157 -11.55 -2.24 -11.28
C SER A 157 -10.40 -2.95 -10.58
N PHE A 158 -9.18 -2.44 -10.73
CA PHE A 158 -8.00 -2.99 -10.08
C PHE A 158 -6.96 -1.93 -9.73
N SER A 159 -6.20 -2.16 -8.67
CA SER A 159 -5.09 -1.27 -8.28
C SER A 159 -3.73 -1.97 -8.19
N ARG A 160 -3.68 -3.31 -8.23
CA ARG A 160 -2.43 -4.09 -8.22
C ARG A 160 -1.63 -4.01 -9.53
N ARG A 161 -0.39 -4.49 -9.49
CA ARG A 161 0.51 -4.55 -10.65
C ARG A 161 0.03 -5.46 -11.77
N THR A 162 -0.86 -6.40 -11.50
CA THR A 162 -1.37 -7.35 -12.50
C THR A 162 -2.81 -7.69 -12.18
N THR A 163 -3.72 -7.79 -13.13
CA THR A 163 -5.02 -8.42 -12.93
C THR A 163 -5.33 -9.44 -14.02
N TYR A 164 -6.32 -10.31 -13.80
CA TYR A 164 -6.76 -11.32 -14.76
C TYR A 164 -8.22 -11.07 -15.11
N LEU A 165 -8.56 -11.25 -16.38
CA LEU A 165 -9.90 -11.07 -16.93
C LEU A 165 -10.23 -12.25 -17.83
N THR A 166 -11.48 -12.70 -17.79
CA THR A 166 -12.02 -13.64 -18.79
C THR A 166 -12.76 -12.84 -19.85
N VAL A 167 -12.33 -12.98 -21.11
CA VAL A 167 -12.91 -12.28 -22.26
C VAL A 167 -13.06 -13.22 -23.44
N TYR A 168 -13.66 -12.75 -24.53
CA TYR A 168 -13.84 -13.51 -25.75
C TYR A 168 -13.03 -12.93 -26.90
N SER A 169 -12.63 -13.80 -27.82
CA SER A 169 -12.02 -13.39 -29.07
C SER A 169 -12.97 -12.44 -29.83
N GLY A 170 -12.41 -11.30 -30.20
CA GLY A 170 -13.03 -10.16 -30.86
C GLY A 170 -13.67 -9.12 -29.93
N ASP A 171 -13.53 -9.30 -28.61
CA ASP A 171 -13.85 -8.25 -27.64
C ASP A 171 -12.93 -7.04 -27.80
N VAL A 172 -13.51 -5.86 -27.54
CA VAL A 172 -12.81 -4.59 -27.47
C VAL A 172 -12.84 -4.13 -26.01
N LEU A 173 -11.66 -4.00 -25.41
CA LEU A 173 -11.47 -3.58 -24.02
C LEU A 173 -10.90 -2.17 -23.98
N VAL A 174 -11.47 -1.32 -23.14
CA VAL A 174 -10.99 0.03 -22.86
C VAL A 174 -10.44 0.07 -21.44
N VAL A 175 -9.15 0.37 -21.30
CA VAL A 175 -8.51 0.58 -19.99
C VAL A 175 -8.50 2.06 -19.67
N ARG A 176 -9.04 2.42 -18.51
CA ARG A 176 -9.15 3.80 -18.03
C ARG A 176 -8.52 3.97 -16.66
N ARG A 177 -8.20 5.22 -16.31
CA ARG A 177 -8.12 5.60 -14.90
C ARG A 177 -9.50 5.47 -14.29
N HIS A 178 -9.59 4.71 -13.20
CA HIS A 178 -10.86 4.55 -12.53
C HIS A 178 -11.22 5.86 -11.81
N ASP A 179 -12.43 6.34 -12.07
CA ASP A 179 -13.03 7.38 -11.27
C ASP A 179 -13.55 6.73 -9.98
N ARG A 180 -12.82 6.93 -8.87
CA ARG A 180 -13.21 6.43 -7.54
C ARG A 180 -14.61 6.91 -7.13
N GLY A 181 -15.18 7.93 -7.78
CA GLY A 181 -16.51 8.44 -7.47
C GLY A 181 -16.55 9.26 -6.17
N LEU A 182 -15.39 9.69 -5.69
CA LEU A 182 -15.22 10.57 -4.54
C LEU A 182 -14.58 11.89 -4.95
N GLU A 183 -14.89 12.95 -4.20
CA GLU A 183 -14.36 14.30 -4.40
C GLU A 183 -13.25 14.57 -3.40
N VAL A 184 -12.08 14.99 -3.88
CA VAL A 184 -10.97 15.42 -3.03
C VAL A 184 -10.87 16.94 -3.06
N VAL A 185 -10.97 17.57 -1.89
CA VAL A 185 -10.83 19.02 -1.71
C VAL A 185 -9.54 19.36 -0.99
N GLU A 186 -9.11 20.63 -1.09
CA GLU A 186 -7.92 21.12 -0.39
C GLU A 186 -8.15 21.29 1.13
N ASP A 187 -9.37 21.62 1.54
CA ASP A 187 -9.76 21.87 2.95
C ASP A 187 -11.29 21.73 3.10
N CYS A 188 -11.75 21.12 4.19
CA CYS A 188 -13.19 20.92 4.49
C CYS A 188 -13.85 22.11 5.23
N GLY A 189 -13.24 23.29 5.23
CA GLY A 189 -13.70 24.46 5.98
C GLY A 189 -15.02 25.04 5.48
N ASP A 190 -15.34 24.89 4.19
CA ASP A 190 -16.63 25.30 3.62
C ASP A 190 -17.71 24.27 3.94
N SER A 191 -18.82 24.70 4.54
CA SER A 191 -19.98 23.85 4.86
C SER A 191 -20.57 23.08 3.66
N SER A 192 -20.37 23.55 2.43
CA SER A 192 -20.82 22.86 1.20
C SER A 192 -20.04 21.59 0.88
N THR A 193 -18.83 21.45 1.46
CA THR A 193 -18.01 20.23 1.35
C THR A 193 -18.44 19.15 2.35
N ARG A 194 -19.22 19.50 3.38
CA ARG A 194 -19.62 18.60 4.47
C ARG A 194 -20.78 17.70 4.06
N ARG A 195 -20.48 16.74 3.20
CA ARG A 195 -21.40 15.73 2.67
C ARG A 195 -20.62 14.44 2.40
N PRO A 196 -21.31 13.29 2.27
CA PRO A 196 -20.64 12.01 2.02
C PRO A 196 -19.77 12.04 0.74
N LEU A 197 -18.70 11.25 0.74
CA LEU A 197 -17.76 11.07 -0.38
C LEU A 197 -17.01 12.35 -0.78
N VAL A 198 -16.87 13.31 0.14
CA VAL A 198 -15.99 14.47 -0.03
C VAL A 198 -14.93 14.40 1.06
N HIS A 199 -13.67 14.42 0.66
CA HIS A 199 -12.54 14.21 1.55
C HIS A 199 -11.50 15.31 1.40
N GLU A 200 -10.93 15.74 2.51
CA GLU A 200 -9.71 16.55 2.53
C GLU A 200 -8.50 15.64 2.49
N ARG A 201 -7.50 16.03 1.69
CA ARG A 201 -6.25 15.27 1.54
C ARG A 201 -5.18 15.75 2.50
N HIS A 202 -4.61 14.81 3.24
CA HIS A 202 -3.45 14.97 4.10
C HIS A 202 -2.29 14.08 3.63
N GLN A 203 -1.06 14.54 3.87
CA GLN A 203 0.14 13.72 3.72
C GLN A 203 0.65 13.38 5.13
N MET A 204 0.72 12.09 5.45
CA MET A 204 1.16 11.60 6.77
C MET A 204 2.27 10.57 6.57
N ALA A 205 3.49 10.89 7.02
CA ALA A 205 4.69 10.14 6.69
C ALA A 205 4.78 9.84 5.18
N TRP A 206 4.72 8.56 4.79
CA TRP A 206 4.80 8.11 3.41
C TRP A 206 3.45 8.00 2.69
N TRP A 207 2.33 8.12 3.41
CA TRP A 207 1.00 7.81 2.89
C TRP A 207 0.16 9.06 2.61
N THR A 208 -0.76 8.89 1.66
CA THR A 208 -1.84 9.86 1.44
C THR A 208 -3.04 9.43 2.25
N VAL A 209 -3.50 10.31 3.15
CA VAL A 209 -4.63 10.08 4.05
C VAL A 209 -5.76 11.04 3.66
N TYR A 210 -6.98 10.53 3.55
CA TYR A 210 -8.16 11.26 3.15
C TYR A 210 -9.15 11.30 4.30
N VAL A 211 -9.50 12.49 4.78
CA VAL A 211 -10.42 12.66 5.91
C VAL A 211 -11.76 13.15 5.39
N GLU A 212 -12.83 12.41 5.66
CA GLU A 212 -14.17 12.76 5.21
C GLU A 212 -14.61 14.11 5.82
N CYS A 213 -15.12 15.02 4.99
CA CYS A 213 -15.47 16.37 5.43
C CYS A 213 -16.58 16.40 6.49
N LEU A 214 -17.39 15.35 6.59
CA LEU A 214 -18.39 15.21 7.65
C LEU A 214 -17.78 15.13 9.06
N VAL A 215 -16.52 14.71 9.20
CA VAL A 215 -15.80 14.67 10.49
C VAL A 215 -15.72 16.07 11.13
N TYR A 216 -15.72 17.13 10.33
CA TYR A 216 -15.62 18.52 10.77
C TYR A 216 -16.93 19.11 11.32
N ASP A 217 -18.07 18.41 11.20
CA ASP A 217 -19.33 18.89 11.78
C ASP A 217 -19.36 18.78 13.31
N THR A 218 -18.53 17.90 13.89
CA THR A 218 -18.38 17.77 15.34
C THR A 218 -17.16 18.58 15.80
N PRO A 219 -17.33 19.61 16.65
CA PRO A 219 -16.23 20.45 17.11
C PRO A 219 -15.09 19.64 17.76
N GLY A 220 -13.89 19.77 17.20
CA GLY A 220 -12.68 19.14 17.71
C GLY A 220 -12.54 17.65 17.42
N LEU A 221 -13.49 17.02 16.71
CA LEU A 221 -13.39 15.61 16.31
C LEU A 221 -12.25 15.42 15.30
N ALA A 222 -12.28 16.16 14.19
CA ALA A 222 -11.24 16.11 13.16
C ALA A 222 -9.82 16.27 13.71
N GLU A 223 -9.60 17.22 14.64
CA GLU A 223 -8.27 17.42 15.23
C GLU A 223 -7.77 16.21 16.03
N ARG A 224 -8.65 15.54 16.79
CA ARG A 224 -8.28 14.35 17.55
C ARG A 224 -8.06 13.15 16.63
N THR A 225 -8.95 12.94 15.67
CA THR A 225 -8.87 11.86 14.68
C THR A 225 -7.59 11.99 13.84
N ILE A 226 -7.32 13.17 13.28
CA ILE A 226 -6.10 13.43 12.48
C ILE A 226 -4.84 13.20 13.33
N ARG A 227 -4.85 13.61 14.60
CA ARG A 227 -3.71 13.39 15.50
C ARG A 227 -3.47 11.90 15.77
N TYR A 228 -4.53 11.14 16.01
CA TYR A 228 -4.44 9.70 16.23
C TYR A 228 -3.88 9.00 14.98
N VAL A 229 -4.49 9.22 13.82
CA VAL A 229 -4.06 8.62 12.56
C VAL A 229 -2.63 9.03 12.20
N GLN A 230 -2.24 10.29 12.43
CA GLN A 230 -0.86 10.72 12.22
C GLN A 230 0.13 9.92 13.07
N ALA A 231 -0.19 9.64 14.34
CA ALA A 231 0.66 8.84 15.22
C ALA A 231 0.79 7.40 14.72
N GLU A 232 -0.32 6.79 14.31
CA GLU A 232 -0.37 5.44 13.72
C GLU A 232 0.48 5.33 12.44
N MET A 233 0.32 6.29 11.53
CA MET A 233 1.09 6.30 10.28
C MET A 233 2.59 6.59 10.51
N ASP A 234 2.93 7.43 11.49
CA ASP A 234 4.33 7.67 11.87
C ASP A 234 4.96 6.41 12.50
N LEU A 235 4.22 5.70 13.36
CA LEU A 235 4.64 4.44 13.95
C LEU A 235 4.90 3.37 12.87
N ALA A 236 3.97 3.21 11.94
CA ALA A 236 4.14 2.30 10.80
C ALA A 236 5.35 2.69 9.93
N ALA A 237 5.60 3.99 9.72
CA ALA A 237 6.77 4.46 8.98
C ALA A 237 8.10 4.10 9.65
N ASP A 238 8.13 4.13 10.98
CA ASP A 238 9.33 3.89 11.78
C ASP A 238 9.62 2.39 11.96
N LEU A 239 8.57 1.55 12.06
CA LEU A 239 8.70 0.13 12.40
C LEU A 239 8.70 -0.82 11.19
N LEU A 240 7.98 -0.49 10.12
CA LEU A 240 7.92 -1.36 8.95
C LEU A 240 9.25 -1.38 8.18
N PRO A 241 9.59 -2.49 7.50
CA PRO A 241 10.83 -2.58 6.73
C PRO A 241 10.91 -1.49 5.66
N HIS A 242 12.02 -0.74 5.58
CA HIS A 242 12.19 0.31 4.55
C HIS A 242 11.98 -0.20 3.11
N SER A 243 12.22 -1.49 2.84
CA SER A 243 11.98 -2.12 1.54
C SER A 243 10.50 -2.24 1.17
N SER A 244 9.58 -2.28 2.14
CA SER A 244 8.14 -2.35 1.88
C SER A 244 7.53 -0.99 1.58
N ILE A 245 8.10 0.10 2.13
CA ILE A 245 7.57 1.48 2.02
C ILE A 245 7.38 1.92 0.56
N GLY A 246 8.28 1.53 -0.35
CA GLY A 246 8.17 1.87 -1.77
C GLY A 246 6.88 1.35 -2.43
N THR A 247 6.37 0.22 -1.94
CA THR A 247 5.11 -0.40 -2.37
C THR A 247 3.94 0.13 -1.53
N LEU A 248 4.04 0.07 -0.20
CA LEU A 248 2.94 0.40 0.71
C LEU A 248 2.50 1.86 0.67
N ARG A 249 3.39 2.79 0.31
CA ARG A 249 3.02 4.21 0.17
C ARG A 249 1.92 4.47 -0.87
N HIS A 250 1.64 3.49 -1.74
CA HIS A 250 0.58 3.55 -2.74
C HIS A 250 -0.78 3.08 -2.21
N THR A 251 -0.87 2.66 -0.94
CA THR A 251 -2.11 2.30 -0.24
C THR A 251 -2.71 3.56 0.41
N PRO A 252 -3.74 4.21 -0.16
CA PRO A 252 -4.40 5.34 0.51
C PRO A 252 -5.08 4.91 1.81
N VAL A 253 -5.19 5.83 2.76
CA VAL A 253 -5.95 5.63 4.00
C VAL A 253 -7.16 6.57 3.98
N TRP A 254 -8.35 6.04 4.20
CA TRP A 254 -9.63 6.75 4.18
C TRP A 254 -10.21 6.78 5.58
N ILE A 255 -10.39 7.97 6.14
CA ILE A 255 -10.90 8.18 7.48
C ILE A 255 -12.34 8.68 7.36
N ASP A 256 -13.28 7.78 7.61
CA ASP A 256 -14.69 7.98 7.30
C ASP A 256 -15.53 7.95 8.57
N ILE A 257 -16.36 8.97 8.75
CA ILE A 257 -17.45 8.93 9.73
C ILE A 257 -18.69 8.25 9.14
N SER A 258 -18.80 8.19 7.81
CA SER A 258 -19.84 7.44 7.11
C SER A 258 -19.60 5.94 7.09
N PHE A 259 -18.39 5.47 7.44
CA PHE A 259 -18.11 4.06 7.62
C PHE A 259 -18.67 3.60 8.97
N LYS A 260 -19.77 2.87 8.93
CA LYS A 260 -20.47 2.34 10.10
C LYS A 260 -20.33 0.83 10.12
N ASP A 261 -19.19 0.36 10.59
CA ASP A 261 -18.91 -1.05 10.86
C ASP A 261 -18.77 -1.22 12.38
N PRO A 262 -19.64 -2.02 13.02
CA PRO A 262 -19.55 -2.28 14.46
C PRO A 262 -18.55 -3.39 14.82
N GLU A 263 -18.04 -4.14 13.83
CA GLU A 263 -17.14 -5.28 14.02
C GLU A 263 -15.69 -4.90 13.79
N ASN A 264 -15.43 -3.93 12.90
CA ASN A 264 -14.07 -3.56 12.48
C ASN A 264 -13.77 -2.08 12.69
N MET A 265 -12.61 -1.79 13.28
CA MET A 265 -12.08 -0.42 13.34
C MET A 265 -11.63 0.06 11.96
N ALA A 266 -10.91 -0.80 11.25
CA ALA A 266 -10.41 -0.54 9.91
C ALA A 266 -10.55 -1.81 9.04
N ILE A 267 -10.50 -1.63 7.73
CA ILE A 267 -10.47 -2.72 6.74
C ILE A 267 -9.61 -2.29 5.56
N TYR A 268 -8.66 -3.14 5.16
CA TYR A 268 -8.01 -3.05 3.87
C TYR A 268 -8.95 -3.54 2.76
N MET A 269 -9.29 -2.63 1.85
CA MET A 269 -10.19 -2.92 0.74
C MET A 269 -9.42 -3.59 -0.39
N GLU A 270 -9.75 -4.86 -0.63
CA GLU A 270 -9.09 -5.70 -1.62
C GLU A 270 -8.97 -5.01 -2.99
N ASP A 271 -7.89 -5.35 -3.68
CA ASP A 271 -7.35 -4.63 -4.82
C ASP A 271 -8.13 -4.82 -6.12
N VAL A 272 -9.08 -5.75 -6.16
CA VAL A 272 -9.96 -6.06 -7.29
C VAL A 272 -11.41 -5.93 -6.86
N GLN A 273 -12.20 -5.22 -7.65
CA GLN A 273 -13.60 -4.97 -7.35
C GLN A 273 -14.47 -5.16 -8.59
N ASP A 274 -15.62 -5.81 -8.37
CA ASP A 274 -16.65 -6.03 -9.37
C ASP A 274 -17.44 -4.74 -9.68
N PRO A 275 -18.14 -4.69 -10.84
CA PRO A 275 -19.01 -3.58 -11.18
C PRO A 275 -20.09 -3.31 -10.15
N GLY A 276 -20.18 -2.05 -9.71
CA GLY A 276 -21.18 -1.59 -8.75
C GLY A 276 -20.88 -1.93 -7.29
N SER A 277 -19.69 -2.47 -6.97
CA SER A 277 -19.25 -2.64 -5.58
C SER A 277 -19.26 -1.28 -4.85
N LEU A 278 -19.81 -1.26 -3.64
CA LEU A 278 -19.84 -0.07 -2.78
C LEU A 278 -18.43 0.31 -2.27
N ASP A 279 -17.49 -0.61 -2.43
CA ASP A 279 -16.11 -0.51 -1.95
C ASP A 279 -15.15 0.00 -3.04
N LEU A 280 -15.63 0.10 -4.28
CA LEU A 280 -14.89 0.67 -5.41
C LEU A 280 -14.17 2.00 -5.10
N PRO A 281 -14.74 2.95 -4.33
CA PRO A 281 -14.05 4.18 -3.99
C PRO A 281 -12.76 3.94 -3.20
N TYR A 282 -12.71 2.87 -2.42
CA TYR A 282 -11.69 2.59 -1.41
C TYR A 282 -10.68 1.51 -1.84
N VAL A 283 -10.85 0.90 -3.01
CA VAL A 283 -9.98 -0.16 -3.56
C VAL A 283 -8.48 0.11 -3.36
N ASN A 284 -7.76 -0.91 -2.90
CA ASN A 284 -6.33 -0.88 -2.50
C ASN A 284 -6.03 0.17 -1.42
N GLY A 285 -7.00 0.49 -0.59
CA GLY A 285 -6.87 1.44 0.50
C GLY A 285 -7.33 0.86 1.82
N VAL A 286 -6.84 1.44 2.91
CA VAL A 286 -7.34 1.16 4.25
C VAL A 286 -8.50 2.10 4.53
N ARG A 287 -9.65 1.58 4.92
CA ARG A 287 -10.81 2.38 5.34
C ARG A 287 -10.96 2.27 6.85
N VAL A 288 -11.04 3.41 7.54
CA VAL A 288 -11.01 3.49 9.01
C VAL A 288 -12.25 4.22 9.52
N SER A 289 -12.86 3.65 10.55
CA SER A 289 -14.06 4.17 11.22
C SER A 289 -13.67 5.25 12.23
N VAL A 290 -14.23 6.45 12.04
CA VAL A 290 -14.05 7.55 13.00
C VAL A 290 -14.69 7.24 14.35
N ASP A 291 -15.83 6.52 14.36
CA ASP A 291 -16.50 6.13 15.60
C ASP A 291 -15.62 5.17 16.42
N ALA A 292 -14.96 4.21 15.74
CA ALA A 292 -14.04 3.27 16.38
C ALA A 292 -12.79 3.99 16.92
N ILE A 293 -12.22 4.95 16.18
CA ILE A 293 -11.12 5.80 16.69
C ILE A 293 -11.55 6.55 17.97
N GLU A 294 -12.78 7.04 18.07
CA GLU A 294 -13.23 7.71 19.29
C GLU A 294 -13.35 6.77 20.50
N GLU A 295 -13.78 5.53 20.28
CA GLU A 295 -13.79 4.48 21.29
C GLU A 295 -12.36 4.13 21.72
N GLU A 296 -11.47 4.00 20.74
CA GLU A 296 -10.07 3.65 20.92
C GLU A 296 -9.31 4.68 21.77
N LEU A 297 -9.54 5.96 21.50
CA LEU A 297 -9.02 7.07 22.29
C LEU A 297 -9.51 7.10 23.76
N ALA A 298 -10.47 6.25 24.12
CA ALA A 298 -10.94 6.11 25.50
C ALA A 298 -10.15 5.04 26.29
N TYR A 299 -9.42 4.14 25.63
CA TYR A 299 -8.57 3.15 26.28
C TYR A 299 -7.22 3.76 26.74
N GLU A 300 -6.59 3.13 27.74
CA GLU A 300 -5.27 3.56 28.24
C GLU A 300 -4.12 3.10 27.34
N GLU A 301 -4.29 1.92 26.74
CA GLU A 301 -3.41 1.33 25.72
C GLU A 301 -4.26 1.17 24.48
N SER A 302 -3.71 1.53 23.32
CA SER A 302 -4.42 1.47 22.05
C SER A 302 -3.93 0.27 21.24
N GLU A 303 -4.84 -0.44 20.60
CA GLU A 303 -4.60 -1.58 19.71
C GLU A 303 -3.95 -1.14 18.39
N GLY A 304 -4.12 0.13 18.00
CA GLY A 304 -3.64 0.64 16.71
C GLY A 304 -4.44 0.06 15.54
N PHE A 305 -4.14 0.49 14.32
CA PHE A 305 -4.70 -0.15 13.11
C PHE A 305 -3.70 -0.23 11.96
N ALA A 306 -2.71 0.68 11.95
CA ALA A 306 -1.95 0.92 10.73
C ALA A 306 -1.08 -0.28 10.33
N ILE A 307 -0.42 -0.94 11.29
CA ILE A 307 0.45 -2.07 10.97
C ILE A 307 -0.38 -3.27 10.52
N HIS A 308 -1.47 -3.57 11.23
CA HIS A 308 -2.44 -4.61 10.87
C HIS A 308 -2.92 -4.46 9.43
N GLU A 309 -3.50 -3.32 9.09
CA GLU A 309 -4.11 -3.11 7.77
C GLU A 309 -3.07 -2.98 6.64
N LEU A 310 -1.89 -2.42 6.96
CA LEU A 310 -0.79 -2.39 6.01
C LEU A 310 -0.18 -3.79 5.79
N ALA A 311 -0.36 -4.74 6.70
CA ALA A 311 0.00 -6.13 6.47
C ALA A 311 -0.92 -6.76 5.42
N HIS A 312 -2.24 -6.55 5.52
CA HIS A 312 -3.18 -6.96 4.47
C HIS A 312 -2.81 -6.38 3.12
N ALA A 313 -2.54 -5.06 3.08
CA ALA A 313 -2.06 -4.38 1.88
C ALA A 313 -0.75 -4.95 1.34
N TRP A 314 0.23 -5.20 2.22
CA TRP A 314 1.52 -5.76 1.83
C TRP A 314 1.35 -7.14 1.20
N HIS A 315 0.51 -8.00 1.78
CA HIS A 315 0.30 -9.33 1.25
C HIS A 315 -0.28 -9.26 -0.17
N CYS A 316 -1.31 -8.45 -0.42
CA CYS A 316 -1.87 -8.36 -1.78
C CYS A 316 -0.99 -7.62 -2.78
N LEU A 317 -0.15 -6.68 -2.34
CA LEU A 317 0.74 -5.94 -3.24
C LEU A 317 2.06 -6.67 -3.52
N ALA A 318 2.51 -7.54 -2.63
CA ALA A 318 3.75 -8.30 -2.77
C ALA A 318 3.55 -9.72 -3.35
N TYR A 319 2.32 -10.26 -3.30
CA TYR A 319 2.00 -11.59 -3.79
C TYR A 319 0.93 -11.54 -4.89
N ASP A 320 1.19 -12.22 -6.01
CA ASP A 320 0.27 -12.38 -7.12
C ASP A 320 0.12 -13.89 -7.42
N PRO A 321 -1.06 -14.51 -7.17
CA PRO A 321 -2.27 -13.91 -6.59
C PRO A 321 -2.16 -13.67 -5.07
N CYS A 322 -2.95 -12.73 -4.54
CA CYS A 322 -3.09 -12.51 -3.10
C CYS A 322 -3.65 -13.76 -2.40
N TRP A 323 -3.27 -13.97 -1.13
CA TRP A 323 -3.68 -15.07 -0.25
C TRP A 323 -3.64 -16.47 -0.88
N SER A 324 -2.63 -16.75 -1.70
CA SER A 324 -2.53 -18.02 -2.42
C SER A 324 -1.11 -18.59 -2.49
N GLY A 325 -0.97 -19.86 -2.11
CA GLY A 325 0.28 -20.62 -2.23
C GLY A 325 1.44 -20.11 -1.37
N THR A 326 1.17 -19.25 -0.37
CA THR A 326 2.20 -18.63 0.45
C THR A 326 2.55 -19.48 1.68
N ARG A 327 3.71 -19.18 2.30
CA ARG A 327 4.10 -19.83 3.56
C ARG A 327 3.16 -19.47 4.72
N ILE A 328 2.51 -18.32 4.65
CA ILE A 328 1.52 -17.87 5.64
C ILE A 328 0.40 -18.90 5.75
N MET A 329 -0.22 -19.29 4.62
CA MET A 329 -1.32 -20.26 4.61
C MET A 329 -0.92 -21.59 5.26
N SER A 330 0.30 -22.06 5.00
CA SER A 330 0.83 -23.30 5.57
C SER A 330 1.13 -23.17 7.06
N ALA A 331 1.61 -22.01 7.50
CA ALA A 331 1.87 -21.71 8.90
C ALA A 331 0.56 -21.60 9.70
N TYR A 332 -0.41 -20.86 9.16
CA TYR A 332 -1.76 -20.77 9.71
C TYR A 332 -2.40 -22.15 9.89
N ALA A 333 -2.39 -22.98 8.84
CA ALA A 333 -2.94 -24.33 8.93
C ALA A 333 -2.26 -25.21 9.99
N ALA A 334 -0.93 -25.06 10.18
CA ALA A 334 -0.20 -25.75 11.23
C ALA A 334 -0.58 -25.24 12.62
N ALA A 335 -0.61 -23.92 12.81
CA ALA A 335 -1.00 -23.27 14.06
C ALA A 335 -2.41 -23.66 14.51
N MET A 336 -3.38 -23.67 13.60
CA MET A 336 -4.75 -24.10 13.90
C MET A 336 -4.84 -25.59 14.21
N SER A 337 -4.00 -26.43 13.58
CA SER A 337 -3.98 -27.87 13.88
C SER A 337 -3.43 -28.22 15.27
N ASP A 338 -2.63 -27.30 15.82
CA ASP A 338 -2.04 -27.38 17.15
C ASP A 338 -2.82 -26.57 18.20
N ASP A 339 -4.00 -26.02 17.82
CA ASP A 339 -4.88 -25.19 18.65
C ASP A 339 -4.16 -23.98 19.31
N LEU A 340 -3.11 -23.42 18.67
CA LEU A 340 -2.24 -22.41 19.28
C LEU A 340 -2.96 -21.12 19.69
N TYR A 341 -4.10 -20.82 19.06
CA TYR A 341 -4.81 -19.55 19.18
C TYR A 341 -6.25 -19.71 19.71
N ASP A 342 -6.65 -20.91 20.12
CA ASP A 342 -8.03 -21.19 20.56
C ASP A 342 -8.38 -20.60 21.94
N SER A 343 -7.36 -20.36 22.78
CA SER A 343 -7.50 -19.70 24.08
C SER A 343 -6.15 -19.12 24.49
N VAL A 344 -6.01 -17.80 24.34
CA VAL A 344 -4.78 -17.05 24.63
C VAL A 344 -5.11 -15.84 25.50
N PRO A 345 -4.14 -15.34 26.30
CA PRO A 345 -4.32 -14.11 27.06
C PRO A 345 -4.74 -12.93 26.15
N TYR A 346 -5.75 -12.18 26.60
CA TYR A 346 -6.24 -10.96 25.96
C TYR A 346 -6.01 -9.76 26.88
N LEU A 347 -5.49 -8.66 26.34
CA LEU A 347 -5.04 -7.49 27.10
C LEU A 347 -6.15 -6.91 28.01
N TYR A 348 -7.40 -6.94 27.55
CA TYR A 348 -8.53 -6.32 28.23
C TYR A 348 -9.38 -7.31 29.05
N GLY A 349 -8.98 -8.57 29.15
CA GLY A 349 -9.87 -9.60 29.68
C GLY A 349 -9.21 -10.89 30.16
N GLU A 350 -10.01 -11.95 30.10
CA GLU A 350 -9.59 -13.33 30.36
C GLU A 350 -9.07 -13.95 29.05
N ASP A 351 -8.62 -15.20 29.10
CA ASP A 351 -8.19 -15.88 27.88
C ASP A 351 -9.34 -16.03 26.88
N GLU A 352 -9.11 -15.64 25.62
CA GLU A 352 -10.08 -15.67 24.52
C GLU A 352 -9.49 -16.34 23.26
N ARG A 353 -10.34 -16.67 22.30
CA ARG A 353 -9.87 -17.16 21.00
C ARG A 353 -9.31 -15.98 20.22
N ALA A 354 -8.01 -16.03 19.87
CA ALA A 354 -7.33 -14.91 19.23
C ALA A 354 -7.97 -14.57 17.87
N TYR A 355 -7.94 -13.30 17.48
CA TYR A 355 -8.40 -12.88 16.16
C TYR A 355 -7.59 -13.54 15.03
N ALA A 356 -6.31 -13.82 15.27
CA ALA A 356 -5.44 -14.63 14.41
C ALA A 356 -5.97 -16.05 14.10
N ALA A 357 -7.02 -16.54 14.78
CA ALA A 357 -7.66 -17.82 14.52
C ALA A 357 -8.88 -17.74 13.58
N THR A 358 -9.16 -16.56 13.02
CA THR A 358 -10.27 -16.31 12.09
C THR A 358 -9.97 -16.91 10.72
N ASP A 359 -8.89 -16.46 10.09
CA ASP A 359 -8.37 -16.98 8.81
C ASP A 359 -6.87 -16.68 8.65
N ASP A 360 -6.29 -17.06 7.51
CA ASP A 360 -4.87 -16.87 7.21
C ASP A 360 -4.49 -15.41 6.94
N ALA A 361 -5.45 -14.54 6.60
CA ALA A 361 -5.21 -13.12 6.44
C ALA A 361 -5.07 -12.44 7.81
N GLU A 362 -6.02 -12.67 8.72
CA GLU A 362 -5.94 -12.12 10.08
C GLU A 362 -4.77 -12.70 10.86
N TYR A 363 -4.48 -13.98 10.67
CA TYR A 363 -3.26 -14.59 11.20
C TYR A 363 -1.99 -13.85 10.75
N PHE A 364 -1.93 -13.40 9.48
CA PHE A 364 -0.77 -12.63 9.01
C PHE A 364 -0.72 -11.24 9.61
N ALA A 365 -1.84 -10.56 9.70
CA ALA A 365 -1.93 -9.18 10.17
C ALA A 365 -1.61 -9.09 11.68
N GLU A 366 -2.27 -9.89 12.50
CA GLU A 366 -2.06 -9.97 13.95
C GLU A 366 -0.62 -10.34 14.32
N LEU A 367 -0.03 -11.34 13.65
CA LEU A 367 1.36 -11.70 13.91
C LEU A 367 2.33 -10.65 13.37
N SER A 368 1.98 -9.89 12.33
CA SER A 368 2.80 -8.78 11.84
C SER A 368 2.77 -7.60 12.81
N GLU A 369 1.61 -7.31 13.39
CA GLU A 369 1.42 -6.34 14.47
C GLU A 369 2.28 -6.69 15.68
N ALA A 370 2.14 -7.91 16.21
CA ALA A 370 3.03 -8.41 17.26
C ALA A 370 4.51 -8.39 16.86
N TRP A 371 4.84 -8.60 15.58
CA TRP A 371 6.23 -8.68 15.13
C TRP A 371 6.93 -7.32 15.07
N PHE A 372 6.21 -6.27 14.69
CA PHE A 372 6.77 -4.92 14.54
C PHE A 372 6.49 -4.04 15.75
N ASP A 373 5.35 -4.21 16.41
CA ASP A 373 4.91 -3.43 17.57
C ASP A 373 4.29 -4.32 18.67
N SER A 374 3.06 -4.02 19.11
CA SER A 374 2.33 -4.76 20.14
C SER A 374 0.96 -5.23 19.65
N ASN A 375 0.58 -6.43 20.05
CA ASN A 375 -0.76 -7.00 19.82
C ASN A 375 -1.57 -7.02 21.11
N ASP A 376 -2.89 -7.07 21.00
CA ASP A 376 -3.85 -7.16 22.09
C ASP A 376 -4.16 -8.61 22.51
N TYR A 377 -4.08 -9.57 21.58
CA TYR A 377 -4.07 -11.01 21.85
C TYR A 377 -2.65 -11.57 21.90
N PHE A 378 -2.37 -12.48 22.83
CA PHE A 378 -1.08 -13.17 22.85
C PHE A 378 -0.89 -14.02 21.59
N PRO A 379 0.27 -13.94 20.90
CA PRO A 379 1.52 -13.32 21.30
C PRO A 379 1.53 -11.79 21.20
N PHE A 380 1.89 -11.11 22.30
CA PHE A 380 1.83 -9.63 22.38
C PHE A 380 2.96 -8.91 21.67
N ASN A 381 4.07 -9.59 21.39
CA ASN A 381 5.25 -8.98 20.77
C ASN A 381 6.09 -10.06 20.05
N ARG A 382 7.12 -9.61 19.34
CA ARG A 382 7.98 -10.46 18.52
C ARG A 382 8.62 -11.63 19.28
N ALA A 383 9.04 -11.42 20.53
CA ALA A 383 9.67 -12.50 21.30
C ALA A 383 8.67 -13.59 21.67
N ASP A 384 7.42 -13.20 21.92
CA ASP A 384 6.31 -14.12 22.15
C ASP A 384 5.96 -14.87 20.86
N VAL A 385 5.90 -14.19 19.70
CA VAL A 385 5.66 -14.85 18.39
C VAL A 385 6.71 -15.93 18.14
N VAL A 386 8.00 -15.63 18.33
CA VAL A 386 9.10 -16.58 18.13
C VAL A 386 9.00 -17.81 19.04
N THR A 387 8.44 -17.65 20.24
CA THR A 387 8.36 -18.74 21.24
C THR A 387 7.07 -19.55 21.10
N HIS A 388 5.94 -18.87 20.89
CA HIS A 388 4.60 -19.45 20.81
C HIS A 388 4.36 -20.12 19.46
N ASP A 389 4.69 -19.43 18.36
CA ASP A 389 4.52 -19.92 17.00
C ASP A 389 5.81 -19.72 16.16
N PRO A 390 6.82 -20.58 16.34
CA PRO A 390 8.08 -20.48 15.60
C PRO A 390 7.92 -20.73 14.09
N VAL A 391 6.86 -21.43 13.66
CA VAL A 391 6.57 -21.65 12.23
C VAL A 391 6.00 -20.36 11.63
N GLY A 392 5.05 -19.74 12.33
CA GLY A 392 4.51 -18.41 12.03
C GLY A 392 5.59 -17.34 11.99
N ALA A 393 6.45 -17.26 13.01
CA ALA A 393 7.59 -16.34 13.07
C ALA A 393 8.45 -16.37 11.81
N ASN A 394 8.80 -17.58 11.35
CA ASN A 394 9.58 -17.76 10.13
C ASN A 394 8.79 -17.39 8.86
N ALA A 395 7.47 -17.58 8.86
CA ALA A 395 6.61 -17.19 7.75
C ALA A 395 6.44 -15.67 7.65
N ILE A 396 6.27 -14.96 8.79
CA ILE A 396 6.24 -13.49 8.87
C ILE A 396 7.57 -12.90 8.37
N GLU A 397 8.70 -13.40 8.89
CA GLU A 397 10.02 -12.91 8.49
C GLU A 397 10.27 -13.09 6.98
N ASP A 398 9.93 -14.26 6.42
CA ASP A 398 10.02 -14.53 4.97
C ASP A 398 9.15 -13.55 4.18
N SER A 399 7.90 -13.34 4.61
CA SER A 399 6.94 -12.47 3.92
C SER A 399 7.37 -11.01 3.84
N TRP A 400 7.90 -10.46 4.92
CA TRP A 400 8.34 -9.06 4.97
C TRP A 400 9.73 -8.84 4.36
N SER A 401 10.48 -9.91 4.08
CA SER A 401 11.78 -9.84 3.38
C SER A 401 11.69 -9.78 1.86
N ARG A 402 10.48 -9.94 1.29
CA ARG A 402 10.25 -9.89 -0.15
C ARG A 402 10.45 -8.48 -0.71
N VAL A 403 10.95 -8.41 -1.95
CA VAL A 403 11.00 -7.19 -2.76
C VAL A 403 10.10 -7.42 -3.98
N PRO A 404 8.94 -6.74 -4.09
CA PRO A 404 7.94 -6.97 -5.14
C PRO A 404 8.38 -6.60 -6.56
#